data_AF-A0A2D8V5G2-F1
#
_entry.id   AF-A0A2D8V5G2-F1
#
_cell.length_a   1.000
_cell.length_b   1.000
_cell.length_c   1.000
_cell.angle_alpha   90.00
_cell.angle_beta   90.00
_cell.angle_gamma   90.00
#
_symmetry.space_group_name_H-M   'P 1'
#
loop_
_entity.id
_entity.type
_entity.pdbx_description
1 polymer ?
#
loop_
_entity_poly.entity_id
_entity_poly.type
_entity_poly.pdbx_seq_one_letter_code
_entity_poly.pdbx_strand_id
1 'polypeptide(L)'
;MRTALQHLSRLIIVAIAVTGCAYLTPQDETLPAPQGSSSSGDDVVASPAEEALDEVPDTTQSVQTTITATPATTPTTTIPEPLGVAELILTAGGLGEAAFGSEPDAVISYVSSILGSPTEDSDWTTPETFLCAGTVIREVNWGVLSLVFGDASSSASGRPHFMSYTYGLIDRLGDEPQGLVTSEGLTISNTVATLLDRTDARLDEGDEELEIPPSFFYDREPFPVTGLLTGTSDEDVVLVILGGSGCFG
;
A
#
# COMPACT_ATOMS: atom_id res chain seq x y z
N MET A 1 10.07 33.10 17.60
CA MET A 1 11.29 32.27 17.64
C MET A 1 10.84 30.83 17.67
N ARG A 2 11.22 30.06 16.65
CA ARG A 2 10.86 28.66 16.42
C ARG A 2 11.62 27.77 17.41
N THR A 3 10.94 26.80 17.99
CA THR A 3 11.59 25.55 18.41
C THR A 3 10.63 24.42 18.10
N ALA A 4 10.82 23.86 16.91
CA ALA A 4 10.28 22.58 16.51
C ALA A 4 11.08 21.49 17.25
N LEU A 5 10.38 20.61 17.94
CA LEU A 5 10.90 19.31 18.32
C LEU A 5 9.89 18.29 17.80
N GLN A 6 10.05 17.95 16.51
CA GLN A 6 9.39 16.80 15.91
C GLN A 6 10.01 15.55 16.53
N HIS A 7 9.36 15.00 17.54
CA HIS A 7 9.56 13.61 17.91
C HIS A 7 8.67 12.78 16.98
N LEU A 8 9.30 12.04 16.06
CA LEU A 8 8.67 10.89 15.42
C LEU A 8 8.33 9.89 16.54
N SER A 9 7.08 9.90 16.98
CA SER A 9 6.54 8.82 17.81
C SER A 9 6.07 7.73 16.84
N ARG A 10 6.89 6.69 16.68
CA ARG A 10 6.45 5.45 16.03
C ARG A 10 5.47 4.79 17.00
N LEU A 11 4.17 4.89 16.72
CA LEU A 11 3.14 4.20 17.50
C LEU A 11 3.29 2.70 17.24
N ILE A 12 3.80 1.97 18.22
CA ILE A 12 3.90 0.51 18.17
C ILE A 12 2.57 -0.03 18.70
N ILE A 13 1.75 -0.60 17.82
CA ILE A 13 0.48 -1.22 18.17
C ILE A 13 0.79 -2.56 18.84
N VAL A 14 0.49 -2.68 20.15
CA VAL A 14 0.66 -3.90 20.94
C VAL A 14 -0.70 -4.60 21.08
N ALA A 15 -0.90 -5.68 20.32
CA ALA A 15 -2.02 -6.59 20.54
C ALA A 15 -1.56 -7.75 21.46
N ILE A 16 -2.16 -7.86 22.65
CA ILE A 16 -1.83 -8.91 23.63
C ILE A 16 -2.74 -10.11 23.40
N ALA A 17 -2.18 -11.23 22.94
CA ALA A 17 -2.83 -12.53 22.99
C ALA A 17 -1.95 -13.56 23.71
N VAL A 18 -2.56 -14.23 24.69
CA VAL A 18 -1.97 -15.24 25.57
C VAL A 18 -1.92 -16.57 24.82
N THR A 19 -0.74 -17.15 24.58
CA THR A 19 -0.66 -18.58 24.23
C THR A 19 0.61 -19.25 24.74
N GLY A 20 0.42 -20.45 25.28
CA GLY A 20 1.35 -21.23 26.06
C GLY A 20 2.41 -22.01 25.28
N CYS A 21 3.41 -22.44 26.04
CA CYS A 21 4.65 -23.05 25.60
C CYS A 21 4.48 -24.44 24.94
N ALA A 22 5.28 -24.68 23.89
CA ALA A 22 5.93 -25.98 23.68
C ALA A 22 7.21 -25.79 22.85
N TYR A 23 8.27 -26.49 23.25
CA TYR A 23 9.64 -26.36 22.78
C TYR A 23 9.98 -27.38 21.68
N LEU A 24 10.99 -27.05 20.83
CA LEU A 24 12.26 -27.78 20.57
C LEU A 24 12.72 -27.79 19.08
N THR A 25 13.94 -27.25 18.92
CA THR A 25 15.00 -27.27 17.88
C THR A 25 15.36 -28.66 17.29
N PRO A 26 16.13 -28.83 16.17
CA PRO A 26 17.42 -28.14 15.90
C PRO A 26 17.87 -27.83 14.44
N GLN A 27 19.01 -27.11 14.41
CA GLN A 27 19.80 -26.48 13.34
C GLN A 27 20.65 -27.44 12.48
N ASP A 28 21.06 -26.98 11.28
CA ASP A 28 22.41 -27.04 10.65
C ASP A 28 22.27 -26.68 9.14
N GLU A 29 23.19 -26.09 8.38
CA GLU A 29 24.39 -25.25 8.54
C GLU A 29 24.80 -24.81 7.10
N THR A 30 25.35 -23.60 6.95
CA THR A 30 26.50 -23.28 6.05
C THR A 30 26.32 -23.05 4.52
N LEU A 31 26.43 -21.76 4.13
CA LEU A 31 26.94 -21.17 2.86
C LEU A 31 28.50 -21.25 2.81
N PRO A 32 29.26 -20.96 1.70
CA PRO A 32 29.01 -19.90 0.69
C PRO A 32 29.47 -20.15 -0.78
N ALA A 33 29.17 -19.17 -1.64
CA ALA A 33 29.62 -18.97 -3.04
C ALA A 33 31.11 -18.52 -3.14
N PRO A 34 31.76 -18.35 -4.33
CA PRO A 34 31.53 -17.13 -5.16
C PRO A 34 31.94 -17.12 -6.68
N GLN A 35 31.61 -15.99 -7.34
CA GLN A 35 32.24 -15.27 -8.49
C GLN A 35 31.92 -15.58 -9.97
N GLY A 36 31.73 -14.49 -10.74
CA GLY A 36 31.80 -14.43 -12.21
C GLY A 36 31.65 -13.00 -12.79
N SER A 37 32.65 -12.55 -13.55
CA SER A 37 33.01 -11.18 -14.00
C SER A 37 32.19 -10.45 -15.09
N SER A 38 32.30 -9.11 -15.05
CA SER A 38 32.54 -8.06 -16.11
C SER A 38 32.10 -8.23 -17.57
N SER A 39 31.57 -7.14 -18.16
CA SER A 39 32.17 -6.47 -19.37
C SER A 39 31.48 -5.13 -19.69
N SER A 40 32.31 -4.16 -20.11
CA SER A 40 32.03 -2.77 -20.52
C SER A 40 31.56 -2.61 -21.97
N GLY A 41 31.02 -1.43 -22.31
CA GLY A 41 30.85 -0.93 -23.68
C GLY A 41 30.57 0.59 -23.71
N ASP A 42 31.61 1.37 -23.99
CA ASP A 42 31.58 2.79 -24.39
C ASP A 42 31.16 2.93 -25.86
N ASP A 43 30.48 4.03 -26.22
CA ASP A 43 30.88 4.86 -27.39
C ASP A 43 30.16 6.22 -27.42
N VAL A 44 30.85 7.23 -27.97
CA VAL A 44 30.61 8.67 -27.78
C VAL A 44 30.46 9.41 -29.14
N VAL A 45 29.78 10.57 -29.11
CA VAL A 45 29.90 11.79 -29.97
C VAL A 45 29.13 11.85 -31.31
N ALA A 46 28.24 12.87 -31.45
CA ALA A 46 28.41 14.02 -32.38
C ALA A 46 27.25 15.05 -32.33
N SER A 47 27.63 16.33 -32.47
CA SER A 47 26.88 17.63 -32.51
C SER A 47 26.75 18.13 -33.99
N PRO A 48 26.38 19.39 -34.38
CA PRO A 48 25.60 20.53 -33.81
C PRO A 48 24.56 21.21 -34.81
N ALA A 49 23.80 22.23 -34.31
CA ALA A 49 23.29 23.52 -34.91
C ALA A 49 22.44 23.52 -36.24
N GLU A 50 21.60 24.50 -36.64
CA GLU A 50 21.42 25.96 -36.38
C GLU A 50 20.09 26.47 -37.06
N GLU A 51 19.57 27.64 -36.61
CA GLU A 51 18.73 28.67 -37.31
C GLU A 51 17.35 28.32 -37.96
N ALA A 52 16.32 29.20 -38.07
CA ALA A 52 16.24 30.66 -38.15
C ALA A 52 14.86 31.22 -37.69
N LEU A 53 14.83 32.51 -37.36
CA LEU A 53 13.65 33.38 -37.27
C LEU A 53 13.00 33.59 -38.65
N ASP A 54 11.68 33.76 -38.71
CA ASP A 54 11.09 34.67 -39.69
C ASP A 54 9.82 35.34 -39.13
N GLU A 55 9.81 36.68 -39.20
CA GLU A 55 8.77 37.60 -38.74
C GLU A 55 8.25 38.33 -39.98
N VAL A 56 6.93 38.35 -40.22
CA VAL A 56 6.32 39.11 -41.32
C VAL A 56 5.00 39.74 -40.85
N PRO A 57 4.66 40.99 -41.25
CA PRO A 57 3.78 41.86 -40.49
C PRO A 57 2.30 41.87 -40.91
N ASP A 58 1.50 42.35 -39.95
CA ASP A 58 0.25 43.14 -39.99
C ASP A 58 -0.51 43.30 -41.33
N THR A 59 -1.80 42.93 -41.32
CA THR A 59 -2.84 43.65 -42.09
C THR A 59 -4.17 43.57 -41.36
N THR A 60 -4.63 44.71 -40.86
CA THR A 60 -5.94 44.91 -40.23
C THR A 60 -7.05 44.96 -41.29
N GLN A 61 -7.99 44.01 -41.25
CA GLN A 61 -9.24 44.09 -42.02
C GLN A 61 -10.42 43.73 -41.11
N SER A 62 -11.21 44.75 -40.75
CA SER A 62 -12.41 44.60 -39.93
C SER A 62 -13.55 44.03 -40.79
N VAL A 63 -13.85 42.74 -40.59
CA VAL A 63 -15.09 42.10 -41.05
C VAL A 63 -15.92 41.84 -39.81
N GLN A 64 -17.07 42.50 -39.67
CA GLN A 64 -17.98 42.28 -38.55
C GLN A 64 -18.77 40.99 -38.79
N THR A 65 -18.24 39.87 -38.30
CA THR A 65 -18.91 38.57 -38.29
C THR A 65 -19.76 38.45 -37.03
N THR A 66 -21.07 38.28 -37.18
CA THR A 66 -21.96 37.93 -36.07
C THR A 66 -21.64 36.50 -35.62
N ILE A 67 -20.93 36.37 -34.50
CA ILE A 67 -20.61 35.10 -33.86
C ILE A 67 -21.76 34.75 -32.90
N THR A 68 -22.55 33.75 -33.27
CA THR A 68 -23.40 33.02 -32.33
C THR A 68 -22.48 32.31 -31.34
N ALA A 69 -22.53 32.68 -30.07
CA ALA A 69 -21.78 32.01 -29.01
C ALA A 69 -22.33 30.59 -28.81
N THR A 70 -21.59 29.58 -29.28
CA THR A 70 -21.79 28.19 -28.85
C THR A 70 -21.53 28.13 -27.33
N PRO A 71 -22.41 27.53 -26.52
CA PRO A 71 -22.13 27.33 -25.11
C PRO A 71 -20.82 26.54 -24.97
N ALA A 72 -19.85 27.14 -24.27
CA ALA A 72 -18.60 26.47 -23.95
C ALA A 72 -18.91 25.30 -23.01
N THR A 73 -18.90 24.08 -23.55
CA THR A 73 -18.85 22.88 -22.73
C THR A 73 -17.49 22.88 -22.06
N THR A 74 -17.46 23.11 -20.75
CA THR A 74 -16.24 22.93 -19.95
C THR A 74 -15.76 21.50 -20.17
N PRO A 75 -14.52 21.26 -20.62
CA PRO A 75 -13.99 19.93 -20.68
C PRO A 75 -13.88 19.41 -19.24
N THR A 76 -14.75 18.48 -18.88
CA THR A 76 -14.56 17.68 -17.67
C THR A 76 -13.47 16.68 -17.99
N THR A 77 -12.25 16.94 -17.53
CA THR A 77 -11.19 15.93 -17.53
C THR A 77 -11.54 14.92 -16.45
N THR A 78 -12.21 13.84 -16.84
CA THR A 78 -12.29 12.64 -16.00
C THR A 78 -10.92 11.96 -16.08
N ILE A 79 -10.15 12.00 -15.00
CA ILE A 79 -8.93 11.19 -14.89
C ILE A 79 -9.40 9.73 -14.94
N PRO A 80 -8.95 8.91 -15.91
CA PRO A 80 -9.28 7.50 -15.90
C PRO A 80 -8.69 6.89 -14.64
N GLU A 81 -9.49 6.07 -13.96
CA GLU A 81 -9.04 5.26 -12.83
C GLU A 81 -7.77 4.53 -13.25
N PRO A 82 -6.67 4.57 -12.45
CA PRO A 82 -5.40 4.01 -12.84
C PRO A 82 -5.60 2.54 -13.24
N LEU A 83 -5.34 2.26 -14.52
CA LEU A 83 -5.56 0.95 -15.14
C LEU A 83 -4.66 -0.07 -14.41
N GLY A 84 -5.25 -0.88 -13.53
CA GLY A 84 -4.57 -1.95 -12.82
C GLY A 84 -4.97 -2.14 -11.35
N VAL A 85 -5.44 -1.11 -10.64
CA VAL A 85 -5.80 -1.25 -9.20
C VAL A 85 -6.96 -2.21 -8.95
N ALA A 86 -7.85 -2.37 -9.94
CA ALA A 86 -8.96 -3.31 -9.87
C ALA A 86 -8.51 -4.78 -9.80
N GLU A 87 -7.28 -5.10 -10.18
CA GLU A 87 -6.70 -6.44 -10.06
C GLU A 87 -6.16 -6.70 -8.64
N LEU A 88 -5.86 -5.64 -7.88
CA LEU A 88 -5.38 -5.70 -6.50
C LEU A 88 -6.54 -5.64 -5.50
N ILE A 89 -7.46 -6.60 -5.61
CA ILE A 89 -8.55 -6.73 -4.64
C ILE A 89 -7.98 -7.13 -3.28
N LEU A 90 -8.35 -6.39 -2.24
CA LEU A 90 -7.99 -6.66 -0.85
C LEU A 90 -8.86 -7.82 -0.34
N THR A 91 -8.28 -9.00 -0.18
CA THR A 91 -9.06 -10.18 0.24
C THR A 91 -8.59 -10.71 1.59
N ALA A 92 -9.41 -11.56 2.20
CA ALA A 92 -9.05 -12.33 3.38
C ALA A 92 -7.91 -13.34 3.13
N GLY A 93 -7.65 -13.69 1.88
CA GLY A 93 -6.64 -14.68 1.48
C GLY A 93 -5.36 -14.09 0.89
N GLY A 94 -5.28 -12.77 0.73
CA GLY A 94 -4.17 -12.10 0.07
C GLY A 94 -4.60 -10.86 -0.72
N LEU A 95 -3.79 -10.48 -1.71
CA LEU A 95 -3.98 -9.30 -2.54
C LEU A 95 -4.10 -9.70 -4.01
N GLY A 96 -5.29 -9.59 -4.60
CA GLY A 96 -5.55 -10.07 -5.96
C GLY A 96 -5.22 -11.56 -6.12
N GLU A 97 -4.35 -11.90 -7.07
CA GLU A 97 -3.86 -13.27 -7.28
C GLU A 97 -2.75 -13.69 -6.30
N ALA A 98 -2.17 -12.75 -5.55
CA ALA A 98 -1.12 -13.04 -4.58
C ALA A 98 -1.73 -13.51 -3.25
N ALA A 99 -1.79 -14.83 -3.05
CA ALA A 99 -2.26 -15.43 -1.80
C ALA A 99 -1.21 -15.31 -0.68
N PHE A 100 -1.66 -15.23 0.58
CA PHE A 100 -0.77 -15.39 1.74
C PHE A 100 -0.06 -16.74 1.70
N GLY A 101 1.20 -16.77 2.13
CA GLY A 101 2.09 -17.94 2.02
C GLY A 101 2.84 -18.05 0.68
N SER A 102 2.55 -17.17 -0.29
CA SER A 102 3.24 -17.09 -1.58
C SER A 102 4.67 -16.58 -1.45
N GLU A 103 5.49 -16.88 -2.46
CA GLU A 103 6.90 -16.51 -2.51
C GLU A 103 7.07 -14.96 -2.65
N PRO A 104 7.92 -14.31 -1.83
CA PRO A 104 8.01 -12.85 -1.78
C PRO A 104 8.33 -12.17 -3.12
N ASP A 105 9.34 -12.62 -3.86
CA ASP A 105 9.78 -11.94 -5.08
C ASP A 105 8.71 -12.03 -6.19
N ALA A 106 7.97 -13.15 -6.26
CA ALA A 106 6.82 -13.30 -7.14
C ALA A 106 5.69 -12.31 -6.81
N VAL A 107 5.38 -12.10 -5.52
CA VAL A 107 4.36 -11.14 -5.08
C VAL A 107 4.80 -9.70 -5.35
N ILE A 108 6.05 -9.34 -5.03
CA ILE A 108 6.60 -8.01 -5.29
C ILE A 108 6.60 -7.72 -6.79
N SER A 109 6.99 -8.70 -7.62
CA SER A 109 6.95 -8.58 -9.08
C SER A 109 5.52 -8.37 -9.61
N TYR A 110 4.56 -9.14 -9.10
CA TYR A 110 3.14 -9.00 -9.45
C TYR A 110 2.61 -7.60 -9.12
N VAL A 111 2.76 -7.14 -7.88
CA VAL A 111 2.29 -5.82 -7.46
C VAL A 111 3.04 -4.71 -8.19
N SER A 112 4.34 -4.87 -8.41
CA SER A 112 5.13 -3.88 -9.16
C SER A 112 4.74 -3.78 -10.63
N SER A 113 4.23 -4.87 -11.23
CA SER A 113 3.73 -4.84 -12.59
C SER A 113 2.46 -3.97 -12.75
N ILE A 114 1.74 -3.78 -11.65
CA ILE A 114 0.48 -3.02 -11.59
C ILE A 114 0.71 -1.58 -11.09
N LEU A 115 1.45 -1.41 -9.99
CA LEU A 115 1.64 -0.11 -9.32
C LEU A 115 2.97 0.57 -9.66
N GLY A 116 3.86 -0.10 -10.42
CA GLY A 116 5.23 0.35 -10.64
C GLY A 116 6.16 -0.02 -9.48
N SER A 117 7.36 0.57 -9.46
CA SER A 117 8.36 0.25 -8.45
C SER A 117 7.89 0.59 -7.03
N PRO A 118 8.29 -0.18 -6.01
CA PRO A 118 8.05 0.19 -4.61
C PRO A 118 8.60 1.58 -4.30
N THR A 119 7.87 2.30 -3.46
CA THR A 119 8.30 3.58 -2.88
C THR A 119 9.32 3.39 -1.75
N GLU A 120 9.26 2.26 -1.04
CA GLU A 120 10.21 1.89 0.01
C GLU A 120 10.28 0.35 0.09
N ASP A 121 11.46 -0.15 0.43
CA ASP A 121 11.72 -1.56 0.67
C ASP A 121 12.73 -1.65 1.81
N SER A 122 12.36 -2.34 2.89
CA SER A 122 13.22 -2.45 4.07
C SER A 122 14.42 -3.37 3.86
N ASP A 123 14.45 -4.11 2.74
CA ASP A 123 15.21 -5.35 2.60
C ASP A 123 14.88 -6.37 3.71
N TRP A 124 15.53 -7.53 3.69
CA TRP A 124 15.43 -8.51 4.77
C TRP A 124 16.18 -8.06 6.01
N THR A 125 15.47 -7.96 7.13
CA THR A 125 16.01 -7.57 8.44
C THR A 125 15.55 -8.51 9.55
N THR A 126 16.07 -8.32 10.77
CA THR A 126 15.70 -9.14 11.92
C THR A 126 14.33 -8.71 12.50
N PRO A 127 13.45 -9.67 12.86
CA PRO A 127 12.11 -9.39 13.39
C PRO A 127 12.05 -8.65 14.74
N GLU A 128 13.16 -8.57 15.49
CA GLU A 128 13.21 -7.88 16.80
C GLU A 128 12.78 -6.41 16.71
N THR A 129 12.94 -5.79 15.54
CA THR A 129 12.51 -4.41 15.28
C THR A 129 10.97 -4.29 15.20
N PHE A 130 10.28 -5.37 14.85
CA PHE A 130 8.85 -5.39 14.53
C PHE A 130 8.02 -6.28 15.49
N LEU A 131 8.67 -6.92 16.47
CA LEU A 131 8.04 -7.86 17.42
C LEU A 131 7.34 -9.05 16.73
N CYS A 132 7.85 -9.48 15.58
CA CYS A 132 7.27 -10.59 14.83
C CYS A 132 8.00 -11.90 15.15
N ALA A 133 7.30 -13.02 15.03
CA ALA A 133 7.93 -14.34 15.07
C ALA A 133 8.85 -14.54 13.85
N GLY A 134 9.78 -15.51 13.94
CA GLY A 134 10.66 -15.89 12.85
C GLY A 134 12.09 -15.35 12.97
N THR A 135 12.82 -15.38 11.87
CA THR A 135 14.22 -14.95 11.80
C THR A 135 14.46 -13.82 10.81
N VAL A 136 13.55 -13.62 9.86
CA VAL A 136 13.64 -12.57 8.85
C VAL A 136 12.28 -11.93 8.60
N ILE A 137 12.29 -10.62 8.38
CA ILE A 137 11.12 -9.84 7.96
C ILE A 137 11.52 -8.83 6.90
N ARG A 138 10.59 -8.51 6.00
CA ARG A 138 10.73 -7.47 4.98
C ARG A 138 9.39 -6.77 4.81
N GLU A 139 9.41 -5.46 4.80
CA GLU A 139 8.26 -4.61 4.49
C GLU A 139 8.53 -3.89 3.17
N VAL A 140 7.56 -3.93 2.25
CA VAL A 140 7.65 -3.28 0.95
C VAL A 140 6.42 -2.41 0.74
N ASN A 141 6.66 -1.15 0.42
CA ASN A 141 5.63 -0.11 0.37
C ASN A 141 5.45 0.45 -1.04
N TRP A 142 4.20 0.61 -1.46
CA TRP A 142 3.76 1.44 -2.58
C TRP A 142 2.88 2.53 -2.01
N GLY A 143 3.46 3.65 -1.58
CA GLY A 143 2.73 4.74 -0.93
C GLY A 143 2.00 4.26 0.34
N VAL A 144 0.66 4.30 0.35
CA VAL A 144 -0.17 3.83 1.47
C VAL A 144 -0.53 2.35 1.42
N LEU A 145 0.02 1.57 0.49
CA LEU A 145 -0.06 0.11 0.48
C LEU A 145 1.26 -0.47 0.99
N SER A 146 1.20 -1.24 2.07
CA SER A 146 2.34 -1.95 2.66
C SER A 146 2.11 -3.45 2.60
N LEU A 147 3.12 -4.21 2.18
CA LEU A 147 3.14 -5.67 2.22
C LEU A 147 4.23 -6.13 3.17
N VAL A 148 3.90 -7.08 4.04
CA VAL A 148 4.84 -7.68 4.98
C VAL A 148 5.12 -9.12 4.57
N PHE A 149 6.41 -9.45 4.56
CA PHE A 149 6.94 -10.77 4.28
C PHE A 149 7.80 -11.24 5.44
N GLY A 150 7.77 -12.53 5.74
CA GLY A 150 8.56 -13.12 6.80
C GLY A 150 8.59 -14.63 6.71
N ASP A 151 9.27 -15.28 7.63
CA ASP A 151 9.46 -16.73 7.62
C ASP A 151 8.62 -17.51 8.64
N ALA A 152 7.79 -16.81 9.41
CA ALA A 152 6.86 -17.40 10.37
C ALA A 152 5.53 -16.65 10.41
N SER A 153 4.46 -17.31 9.98
CA SER A 153 3.07 -16.86 10.15
C SER A 153 2.12 -18.06 10.25
N SER A 154 0.83 -17.78 10.47
CA SER A 154 -0.23 -18.78 10.38
C SER A 154 -0.44 -19.37 8.98
N SER A 155 0.02 -18.69 7.91
CA SER A 155 -0.14 -19.16 6.53
C SER A 155 0.98 -20.10 6.09
N ALA A 156 2.20 -19.90 6.61
CA ALA A 156 3.36 -20.72 6.30
C ALA A 156 4.47 -20.51 7.35
N SER A 157 5.40 -21.46 7.43
CA SER A 157 6.56 -21.36 8.32
C SER A 157 7.81 -22.00 7.70
N GLY A 158 8.98 -21.59 8.17
CA GLY A 158 10.28 -22.15 7.78
C GLY A 158 10.79 -21.69 6.41
N ARG A 159 10.12 -20.72 5.77
CA ARG A 159 10.57 -20.08 4.53
C ARG A 159 9.99 -18.66 4.43
N PRO A 160 10.68 -17.70 3.81
CA PRO A 160 10.10 -16.40 3.47
C PRO A 160 8.81 -16.53 2.66
N HIS A 161 7.78 -15.77 3.03
CA HIS A 161 6.49 -15.74 2.34
C HIS A 161 5.72 -14.45 2.62
N PHE A 162 4.73 -14.17 1.80
CA PHE A 162 3.79 -13.06 1.99
C PHE A 162 2.85 -13.32 3.18
N MET A 163 2.82 -12.42 4.15
CA MET A 163 2.12 -12.61 5.44
C MET A 163 0.87 -11.74 5.59
N SER A 164 0.96 -10.47 5.19
CA SER A 164 -0.12 -9.51 5.39
C SER A 164 0.01 -8.29 4.49
N TYR A 165 -1.11 -7.60 4.27
CA TYR A 165 -1.12 -6.27 3.68
C TYR A 165 -1.75 -5.26 4.65
N THR A 166 -1.38 -4.00 4.47
CA THR A 166 -2.04 -2.83 5.06
C THR A 166 -2.29 -1.82 3.96
N TYR A 167 -3.52 -1.34 3.85
CA TYR A 167 -3.92 -0.31 2.89
C TYR A 167 -4.51 0.89 3.61
N GLY A 168 -3.90 2.05 3.41
CA GLY A 168 -4.20 3.29 4.12
C GLY A 168 -3.21 3.55 5.25
N LEU A 169 -3.11 4.82 5.63
CA LEU A 169 -2.31 5.30 6.75
C LEU A 169 -3.11 6.40 7.48
N ILE A 170 -2.97 6.45 8.81
CA ILE A 170 -3.55 7.53 9.61
C ILE A 170 -2.99 8.87 9.11
N ASP A 171 -3.85 9.89 9.01
CA ASP A 171 -3.54 11.24 8.53
C ASP A 171 -3.06 11.36 7.06
N ARG A 172 -3.16 10.28 6.27
CA ARG A 172 -2.75 10.25 4.86
C ARG A 172 -3.87 9.75 3.95
N LEU A 173 -5.11 10.11 4.29
CA LEU A 173 -6.29 9.71 3.53
C LEU A 173 -6.25 10.37 2.14
N GLY A 174 -6.37 9.54 1.08
CA GLY A 174 -6.34 10.00 -0.31
C GLY A 174 -4.94 9.97 -0.97
N ASP A 175 -3.92 9.55 -0.24
CA ASP A 175 -2.61 9.28 -0.85
C ASP A 175 -2.63 8.03 -1.74
N GLU A 176 -1.68 7.96 -2.67
CA GLU A 176 -1.58 6.84 -3.62
C GLU A 176 -1.05 5.55 -2.96
N PRO A 177 -1.44 4.36 -3.47
CA PRO A 177 -2.41 4.15 -4.54
C PRO A 177 -3.84 4.41 -4.05
N GLN A 178 -4.69 4.92 -4.92
CA GLN A 178 -6.12 5.11 -4.64
C GLN A 178 -6.95 4.03 -5.34
N GLY A 179 -8.13 3.75 -4.82
CA GLY A 179 -9.11 2.89 -5.48
C GLY A 179 -8.97 1.39 -5.24
N LEU A 180 -8.06 0.95 -4.36
CA LEU A 180 -8.06 -0.45 -3.94
C LEU A 180 -9.34 -0.73 -3.14
N VAL A 181 -9.97 -1.85 -3.44
CA VAL A 181 -11.24 -2.28 -2.83
C VAL A 181 -11.14 -3.68 -2.28
N THR A 182 -11.90 -3.97 -1.23
CA THR A 182 -12.11 -5.34 -0.77
C THR A 182 -13.06 -6.10 -1.70
N SER A 183 -13.17 -7.42 -1.51
CA SER A 183 -14.19 -8.24 -2.18
C SER A 183 -15.63 -7.77 -1.92
N GLU A 184 -15.87 -7.12 -0.78
CA GLU A 184 -17.15 -6.52 -0.39
C GLU A 184 -17.32 -5.10 -0.96
N GLY A 185 -16.34 -4.62 -1.73
CA GLY A 185 -16.33 -3.28 -2.31
C GLY A 185 -15.95 -2.19 -1.31
N LEU A 186 -15.36 -2.53 -0.16
CA LEU A 186 -14.92 -1.52 0.81
C LEU A 186 -13.61 -0.88 0.38
N THR A 187 -13.47 0.41 0.63
CA THR A 187 -12.21 1.13 0.45
C THR A 187 -12.02 2.15 1.58
N ILE A 188 -10.82 2.72 1.66
CA ILE A 188 -10.56 3.86 2.55
C ILE A 188 -11.52 5.01 2.22
N SER A 189 -11.90 5.79 3.22
CA SER A 189 -12.93 6.84 3.15
C SER A 189 -14.38 6.34 3.03
N ASN A 190 -14.65 5.04 2.92
CA ASN A 190 -16.03 4.54 3.10
C ASN A 190 -16.49 4.84 4.53
N THR A 191 -17.75 5.24 4.67
CA THR A 191 -18.32 5.52 5.98
C THR A 191 -18.57 4.24 6.76
N VAL A 192 -18.67 4.33 8.09
CA VAL A 192 -19.08 3.23 8.97
C VAL A 192 -20.47 2.72 8.55
N ALA A 193 -21.40 3.60 8.16
CA ALA A 193 -22.69 3.16 7.62
C ALA A 193 -22.52 2.27 6.37
N THR A 194 -21.59 2.61 5.47
CA THR A 194 -21.29 1.81 4.28
C THR A 194 -20.62 0.48 4.65
N LEU A 195 -19.71 0.50 5.63
CA LEU A 195 -19.06 -0.69 6.19
C LEU A 195 -20.10 -1.68 6.72
N LEU A 196 -21.03 -1.20 7.56
CA LEU A 196 -22.07 -2.02 8.19
C LEU A 196 -23.16 -2.49 7.20
N ASP A 197 -23.38 -1.76 6.11
CA ASP A 197 -24.30 -2.20 5.04
C ASP A 197 -23.72 -3.35 4.20
N ARG A 198 -22.41 -3.32 3.94
CA ARG A 198 -21.74 -4.27 3.04
C ARG A 198 -21.17 -5.49 3.74
N THR A 199 -21.03 -5.44 5.05
CA THR A 199 -20.37 -6.48 5.84
C THR A 199 -21.09 -6.77 7.14
N ASP A 200 -20.67 -7.85 7.78
CA ASP A 200 -21.04 -8.24 9.14
C ASP A 200 -20.03 -7.71 10.18
N ALA A 201 -19.42 -6.55 9.91
CA ALA A 201 -18.40 -5.97 10.77
C ALA A 201 -18.89 -5.68 12.19
N ARG A 202 -18.00 -5.99 13.12
CA ARG A 202 -18.09 -5.57 14.52
C ARG A 202 -17.17 -4.38 14.71
N LEU A 203 -17.67 -3.36 15.41
CA LEU A 203 -16.92 -2.15 15.73
C LEU A 203 -16.34 -2.28 17.14
N ASP A 204 -15.15 -1.71 17.32
CA ASP A 204 -14.52 -1.45 18.60
C ASP A 204 -14.30 0.06 18.71
N GLU A 205 -14.79 0.67 19.80
CA GLU A 205 -14.66 2.10 20.06
C GLU A 205 -13.20 2.50 20.35
N GLY A 206 -12.33 1.53 20.64
CA GLY A 206 -10.97 1.78 21.08
C GLY A 206 -10.93 2.37 22.50
N ASP A 207 -9.80 2.99 22.82
CA ASP A 207 -9.57 3.63 24.11
C ASP A 207 -8.62 4.82 23.92
N GLU A 208 -9.17 6.03 23.97
CA GLU A 208 -8.41 7.27 23.78
C GLU A 208 -7.36 7.47 24.88
N GLU A 209 -7.60 7.02 26.11
CA GLU A 209 -6.64 7.14 27.22
C GLU A 209 -5.43 6.23 26.99
N LEU A 210 -5.64 5.10 26.34
CA LEU A 210 -4.58 4.15 25.96
C LEU A 210 -4.06 4.37 24.53
N GLU A 211 -4.49 5.43 23.84
CA GLU A 211 -4.15 5.72 22.44
C GLU A 211 -4.49 4.55 21.48
N ILE A 212 -5.52 3.77 21.82
CA ILE A 212 -6.03 2.68 21.00
C ILE A 212 -7.10 3.27 20.06
N PRO A 213 -6.87 3.31 18.74
CA PRO A 213 -7.82 3.90 17.81
C PRO A 213 -9.10 3.05 17.68
N PRO A 214 -10.25 3.68 17.34
CA PRO A 214 -11.43 2.97 16.90
C PRO A 214 -11.12 2.03 15.74
N SER A 215 -11.72 0.85 15.74
CA SER A 215 -11.43 -0.19 14.75
C SER A 215 -12.65 -1.00 14.36
N PHE A 216 -12.50 -1.78 13.30
CA PHE A 216 -13.49 -2.78 12.91
C PHE A 216 -12.82 -4.11 12.60
N PHE A 217 -13.62 -5.17 12.66
CA PHE A 217 -13.24 -6.48 12.15
C PHE A 217 -14.47 -7.22 11.65
N TYR A 218 -14.33 -7.93 10.53
CA TYR A 218 -15.36 -8.83 10.03
C TYR A 218 -14.75 -10.18 9.66
N ASP A 219 -15.50 -11.24 9.96
CA ASP A 219 -15.01 -12.60 9.81
C ASP A 219 -15.01 -12.99 8.33
N ARG A 220 -13.85 -13.44 7.85
CA ARG A 220 -13.65 -14.00 6.53
C ARG A 220 -12.67 -15.15 6.62
N GLU A 221 -12.72 -16.04 5.64
CA GLU A 221 -11.76 -17.13 5.50
C GLU A 221 -10.74 -16.76 4.41
N PRO A 222 -9.45 -17.10 4.58
CA PRO A 222 -8.84 -17.77 5.74
C PRO A 222 -8.55 -16.87 6.95
N PHE A 223 -8.54 -15.54 6.78
CA PHE A 223 -8.27 -14.59 7.86
C PHE A 223 -9.37 -13.52 7.94
N PRO A 224 -9.67 -13.00 9.16
CA PRO A 224 -10.54 -11.84 9.28
C PRO A 224 -9.91 -10.64 8.56
N VAL A 225 -10.76 -9.73 8.10
CA VAL A 225 -10.33 -8.40 7.65
C VAL A 225 -10.57 -7.44 8.80
N THR A 226 -9.56 -6.64 9.12
CA THR A 226 -9.63 -5.65 10.19
C THR A 226 -9.29 -4.27 9.64
N GLY A 227 -9.53 -3.23 10.43
CA GLY A 227 -9.18 -1.88 10.01
C GLY A 227 -9.40 -0.83 11.08
N LEU A 228 -8.92 0.37 10.78
CA LEU A 228 -9.00 1.52 11.67
C LEU A 228 -10.03 2.52 11.16
N LEU A 229 -10.67 3.23 12.09
CA LEU A 229 -11.72 4.20 11.83
C LEU A 229 -11.37 5.56 12.44
N THR A 230 -12.00 6.62 11.95
CA THR A 230 -11.99 7.93 12.65
C THR A 230 -12.83 7.92 13.93
N GLY A 231 -13.80 7.00 14.01
CA GLY A 231 -14.77 6.85 15.09
C GLY A 231 -15.77 5.75 14.72
N THR A 232 -16.79 5.52 15.55
CA THR A 232 -17.79 4.45 15.37
C THR A 232 -19.18 4.94 14.96
N SER A 233 -19.34 6.24 14.70
CA SER A 233 -20.60 6.82 14.23
C SER A 233 -20.80 6.55 12.74
N ASP A 234 -22.04 6.53 12.26
CA ASP A 234 -22.38 6.26 10.85
C ASP A 234 -21.64 7.12 9.81
N GLU A 235 -21.25 8.35 10.20
CA GLU A 235 -20.53 9.32 9.37
C GLU A 235 -19.00 9.23 9.47
N ASP A 236 -18.48 8.51 10.47
CA ASP A 236 -17.06 8.20 10.58
C ASP A 236 -16.61 7.33 9.40
N VAL A 237 -15.31 7.31 9.11
CA VAL A 237 -14.77 6.67 7.91
C VAL A 237 -13.68 5.67 8.21
N VAL A 238 -13.53 4.71 7.29
CA VAL A 238 -12.42 3.76 7.22
C VAL A 238 -11.13 4.48 6.85
N LEU A 239 -10.12 4.37 7.70
CA LEU A 239 -8.79 4.94 7.50
C LEU A 239 -7.80 3.92 6.95
N VAL A 240 -7.87 2.69 7.47
CA VAL A 240 -6.91 1.62 7.18
C VAL A 240 -7.67 0.30 7.05
N ILE A 241 -7.25 -0.53 6.11
CA ILE A 241 -7.73 -1.91 5.92
C ILE A 241 -6.51 -2.83 6.03
N LEU A 242 -6.61 -3.86 6.86
CA LEU A 242 -5.57 -4.85 7.08
C LEU A 242 -6.10 -6.26 6.78
N GLY A 243 -5.24 -7.09 6.20
CA GLY A 243 -5.53 -8.50 5.96
C GLY A 243 -4.31 -9.38 6.19
N GLY A 244 -4.56 -10.64 6.55
CA GLY A 244 -3.53 -11.61 6.94
C GLY A 244 -3.27 -11.60 8.44
N SER A 245 -2.35 -12.44 8.91
CA SER A 245 -2.04 -12.53 10.36
C SER A 245 -1.12 -11.43 10.87
N GLY A 246 -0.46 -10.71 9.97
CA GLY A 246 0.58 -9.76 10.36
C GLY A 246 1.65 -10.43 11.20
N CYS A 247 2.16 -9.71 12.20
CA CYS A 247 3.16 -10.22 13.13
C CYS A 247 2.59 -11.01 14.32
N PHE A 248 1.27 -11.10 14.41
CA PHE A 248 0.55 -11.74 15.50
C PHE A 248 -0.15 -12.99 14.98
N GLY A 249 0.65 -13.96 14.54
CA GLY A 249 0.20 -15.29 14.10
C GLY A 249 0.29 -16.34 15.19
#